data_AF-A0A1V8RJK7-F1
#
_entry.id   AF-A0A1V8RJK7-F1
#
_cell.length_a   1.000
_cell.length_b   1.000
_cell.length_c   1.000
_cell.angle_alpha   90.00
_cell.angle_beta   90.00
_cell.angle_gamma   90.00
#
_symmetry.space_group_name_H-M   'P 1'
#
loop_
_entity.id
_entity.type
_entity.pdbx_description
1 polymer ?
#
loop_
_entity_poly.entity_id
_entity_poly.type
_entity_poly.pdbx_seq_one_letter_code
_entity_poly.pdbx_strand_id
1 'polypeptide(L)'
;MHPYDHARSSAKIHGGCWSDYCQFHAWFDASKSLLCRFTHRALRHHIEGVGEAVAIFGPSVLNCDGMQVSTEQLGIQHLEEDCTHPPEATVWLIDFDMPDWLPTAEPDSAELAEASSARFGGTVDAYLGLHAWFLETRNWSAGPEHLVFRHHAFGIFEAEARFGPMIALGDGKAVPTRVVAERHVQGVLGRVPPASEFLRRIKAERWMLQATSPRKLGLD
;
A
#
# COMPACT_ATOMS: atom_id res chain seq x y z
N MET A 1 8.15 -14.00 5.42
CA MET A 1 8.36 -14.67 6.72
C MET A 1 7.18 -14.24 7.63
N HIS A 2 7.07 -14.58 8.93
CA HIS A 2 5.98 -14.01 9.77
C HIS A 2 6.41 -12.63 10.30
N PRO A 3 5.52 -11.64 10.50
CA PRO A 3 5.90 -10.33 11.03
C PRO A 3 6.68 -10.36 12.35
N TYR A 4 6.35 -11.32 13.22
CA TYR A 4 7.10 -11.60 14.45
C TYR A 4 8.57 -11.95 14.19
N ASP A 5 8.86 -12.77 13.18
CA ASP A 5 10.23 -13.18 12.87
C ASP A 5 11.02 -12.03 12.26
N HIS A 6 10.40 -11.23 11.36
CA HIS A 6 11.00 -9.99 10.86
C HIS A 6 11.33 -9.04 12.02
N ALA A 7 10.41 -8.86 12.96
CA ALA A 7 10.60 -7.98 14.10
C ALA A 7 11.72 -8.46 15.05
N ARG A 8 11.88 -9.78 15.21
CA ARG A 8 13.03 -10.36 15.93
C ARG A 8 14.34 -10.15 15.17
N SER A 9 14.32 -10.26 13.84
CA SER A 9 15.47 -9.93 13.00
C SER A 9 15.89 -8.46 13.19
N SER A 10 14.93 -7.53 13.13
CA SER A 10 15.19 -6.11 13.37
C SER A 10 15.68 -5.82 14.78
N ALA A 11 15.12 -6.47 15.82
CA ALA A 11 15.65 -6.33 17.18
C ALA A 11 17.09 -6.84 17.32
N LYS A 12 17.45 -7.92 16.61
CA LYS A 12 18.81 -8.45 16.57
C LYS A 12 19.79 -7.51 15.86
N ILE A 13 19.36 -6.80 14.83
CA ILE A 13 20.21 -5.89 14.02
C ILE A 13 20.31 -4.50 14.66
N HIS A 14 19.20 -3.95 15.15
CA HIS A 14 19.06 -2.55 15.55
C HIS A 14 18.90 -2.33 17.07
N GLY A 15 18.85 -3.40 17.85
CA GLY A 15 18.59 -3.36 19.30
C GLY A 15 17.09 -3.27 19.64
N GLY A 16 16.79 -3.11 20.92
CA GLY A 16 15.43 -3.09 21.45
C GLY A 16 14.79 -4.48 21.52
N CYS A 17 13.48 -4.54 21.36
CA CYS A 17 12.71 -5.77 21.42
C CYS A 17 11.78 -5.95 20.22
N TRP A 18 11.33 -7.18 19.95
CA TRP A 18 10.51 -7.47 18.77
C TRP A 18 9.21 -6.65 18.74
N SER A 19 8.63 -6.29 19.90
CA SER A 19 7.39 -5.52 19.92
C SER A 19 7.55 -4.10 19.39
N ASP A 20 8.77 -3.54 19.43
CA ASP A 20 9.08 -2.21 18.88
C ASP A 20 8.86 -2.16 17.35
N TYR A 21 9.09 -3.29 16.66
CA TYR A 21 9.05 -3.37 15.19
C TYR A 21 7.84 -4.17 14.66
N CYS A 22 7.06 -4.80 15.54
CA CYS A 22 6.02 -5.74 15.11
C CYS A 22 4.93 -5.06 14.28
N GLN A 23 4.49 -3.86 14.65
CA GLN A 23 3.45 -3.14 13.92
C GLN A 23 3.93 -2.74 12.51
N PHE A 24 5.20 -2.36 12.40
CA PHE A 24 5.83 -2.00 11.13
C PHE A 24 5.84 -3.19 10.16
N HIS A 25 6.34 -4.35 10.56
CA HIS A 25 6.35 -5.53 9.69
C HIS A 25 4.95 -6.10 9.46
N ALA A 26 4.05 -6.00 10.43
CA ALA A 26 2.65 -6.40 10.24
C ALA A 26 1.96 -5.56 9.17
N TRP A 27 2.34 -4.28 9.01
CA TRP A 27 1.83 -3.45 7.94
C TRP A 27 2.26 -3.96 6.57
N PHE A 28 3.54 -4.25 6.32
CA PHE A 28 3.94 -4.81 5.02
C PHE A 28 3.18 -6.08 4.65
N ASP A 29 2.96 -6.94 5.64
CA ASP A 29 2.40 -8.28 5.46
C ASP A 29 0.85 -8.31 5.48
N ALA A 30 0.19 -7.20 5.82
CA ALA A 30 -1.27 -7.13 5.98
C ALA A 30 -2.05 -7.51 4.70
N SER A 31 -1.46 -7.29 3.51
CA SER A 31 -2.08 -7.65 2.22
C SER A 31 -2.27 -9.17 2.06
N LYS A 32 -1.59 -9.99 2.85
CA LYS A 32 -1.76 -11.45 2.90
C LYS A 32 -3.19 -11.88 3.27
N SER A 33 -3.93 -11.00 3.96
CA SER A 33 -5.37 -11.19 4.26
C SER A 33 -6.26 -11.23 3.02
N LEU A 34 -5.82 -10.66 1.89
CA LEU A 34 -6.58 -10.58 0.64
C LEU A 34 -6.41 -11.82 -0.23
N LEU A 35 -5.18 -12.33 -0.25
CA LEU A 35 -4.78 -13.50 -1.02
C LEU A 35 -3.53 -14.10 -0.39
N CYS A 36 -3.64 -15.29 0.18
CA CYS A 36 -2.49 -16.02 0.74
C CYS A 36 -1.63 -16.67 -0.38
N ARG A 37 -1.14 -15.85 -1.33
CA ARG A 37 -0.16 -16.21 -2.38
C ARG A 37 0.86 -15.09 -2.48
N PHE A 38 2.11 -15.42 -2.83
CA PHE A 38 3.24 -14.46 -2.91
C PHE A 38 2.93 -13.15 -3.65
N THR A 39 1.99 -13.14 -4.61
CA THR A 39 1.61 -11.93 -5.34
C THR A 39 0.98 -10.85 -4.46
N HIS A 40 0.47 -11.17 -3.25
CA HIS A 40 0.01 -10.14 -2.29
C HIS A 40 1.07 -9.08 -1.98
N ARG A 41 2.33 -9.49 -2.06
CA ARG A 41 3.50 -8.64 -1.84
C ARG A 41 3.56 -7.48 -2.80
N ALA A 42 2.99 -7.60 -4.00
CA ALA A 42 2.93 -6.51 -4.98
C ALA A 42 2.33 -5.21 -4.43
N LEU A 43 1.44 -5.27 -3.42
CA LEU A 43 0.81 -4.06 -2.88
C LEU A 43 1.71 -3.24 -1.95
N ARG A 44 2.75 -3.83 -1.36
CA ARG A 44 3.57 -3.16 -0.32
C ARG A 44 5.05 -3.52 -0.34
N HIS A 45 5.45 -4.64 -0.92
CA HIS A 45 6.84 -5.12 -0.92
C HIS A 45 7.58 -4.60 -2.15
N HIS A 46 7.78 -3.29 -2.19
CA HIS A 46 8.57 -2.60 -3.19
C HIS A 46 9.07 -1.26 -2.61
N ILE A 47 10.03 -0.62 -3.26
CA ILE A 47 10.69 0.61 -2.76
C ILE A 47 9.67 1.74 -2.50
N GLU A 48 8.67 1.90 -3.35
CA GLU A 48 7.61 2.89 -3.18
C GLU A 48 6.72 2.56 -1.97
N GLY A 49 6.54 1.27 -1.66
CA GLY A 49 5.89 0.80 -0.44
C GLY A 49 6.70 1.11 0.81
N VAL A 50 8.03 1.16 0.73
CA VAL A 50 8.88 1.70 1.80
C VAL A 50 8.64 3.19 1.99
N GLY A 51 8.49 3.95 0.89
CA GLY A 51 8.07 5.36 0.94
C GLY A 51 6.72 5.55 1.64
N GLU A 52 5.74 4.69 1.34
CA GLU A 52 4.45 4.67 2.05
C GLU A 52 4.62 4.36 3.55
N ALA A 53 5.50 3.43 3.90
CA ALA A 53 5.79 3.13 5.29
C ALA A 53 6.40 4.35 6.01
N VAL A 54 7.30 5.10 5.37
CA VAL A 54 7.84 6.37 5.92
C VAL A 54 6.74 7.40 6.12
N ALA A 55 5.79 7.52 5.19
CA ALA A 55 4.65 8.44 5.35
C ALA A 55 3.72 8.07 6.53
N ILE A 56 3.64 6.78 6.88
CA ILE A 56 2.75 6.27 7.94
C ILE A 56 3.45 6.25 9.31
N PHE A 57 4.66 5.73 9.37
CA PHE A 57 5.40 5.52 10.63
C PHE A 57 6.34 6.68 10.96
N GLY A 58 6.52 7.62 10.04
CA GLY A 58 7.51 8.69 10.16
C GLY A 58 8.91 8.25 9.73
N PRO A 59 9.92 9.13 9.85
CA PRO A 59 11.27 8.87 9.35
C PRO A 59 12.04 7.82 10.17
N SER A 60 11.64 7.60 11.42
CA SER A 60 12.30 6.65 12.33
C SER A 60 11.34 6.03 13.33
N VAL A 61 11.67 4.82 13.78
CA VAL A 61 11.05 4.12 14.91
C VAL A 61 11.99 4.22 16.11
N LEU A 62 11.48 4.73 17.25
CA LEU A 62 12.20 4.73 18.52
C LEU A 62 11.97 3.38 19.22
N ASN A 63 13.04 2.62 19.44
CA ASN A 63 12.96 1.34 20.15
C ASN A 63 13.12 1.51 21.67
N CYS A 64 12.91 0.43 22.43
CA CYS A 64 12.97 0.48 23.90
C CYS A 64 14.37 0.70 24.48
N ASP A 65 15.43 0.54 23.67
CA ASP A 65 16.82 0.85 24.05
C ASP A 65 17.16 2.33 23.81
N GLY A 66 16.21 3.13 23.33
CA GLY A 66 16.40 4.56 23.04
C GLY A 66 17.05 4.84 21.68
N MET A 67 17.15 3.84 20.80
CA MET A 67 17.72 3.99 19.46
C MET A 67 16.64 4.44 18.47
N GLN A 68 16.96 5.45 17.66
CA GLN A 68 16.14 5.83 16.50
C GLN A 68 16.60 5.05 15.27
N VAL A 69 15.77 4.11 14.83
CA VAL A 69 16.03 3.26 13.67
C VAL A 69 15.30 3.83 12.46
N SER A 70 15.97 4.00 11.32
CA SER A 70 15.32 4.53 10.11
C SER A 70 14.21 3.60 9.63
N THR A 71 13.04 4.18 9.37
CA THR A 71 11.89 3.47 8.79
C THR A 71 12.21 2.94 7.40
N GLU A 72 13.00 3.69 6.63
CA GLU A 72 13.49 3.26 5.31
C GLU A 72 14.39 2.03 5.44
N GLN A 73 15.34 2.04 6.37
CA GLN A 73 16.24 0.90 6.60
C GLN A 73 15.48 -0.36 7.05
N LEU A 74 14.48 -0.22 7.93
CA LEU A 74 13.60 -1.33 8.32
C LEU A 74 12.79 -1.86 7.12
N GLY A 75 12.33 -0.97 6.24
CA GLY A 75 11.60 -1.34 5.04
C GLY A 75 12.49 -2.13 4.08
N ILE A 76 13.68 -1.62 3.76
CA ILE A 76 14.66 -2.30 2.91
C ILE A 76 15.02 -3.68 3.48
N GLN A 77 15.29 -3.77 4.79
CA GLN A 77 15.54 -5.06 5.46
C GLN A 77 14.38 -6.04 5.25
N HIS A 78 13.13 -5.58 5.45
CA HIS A 78 11.96 -6.42 5.25
C HIS A 78 11.85 -6.92 3.79
N LEU A 79 12.12 -6.05 2.81
CA LEU A 79 12.13 -6.43 1.40
C LEU A 79 13.21 -7.45 1.09
N GLU A 80 14.43 -7.29 1.58
CA GLU A 80 15.53 -8.24 1.36
C GLU A 80 15.20 -9.62 1.95
N GLU A 81 14.62 -9.64 3.15
CA GLU A 81 14.22 -10.87 3.83
C GLU A 81 13.11 -11.61 3.07
N ASP A 82 12.20 -10.90 2.39
CA ASP A 82 11.06 -11.50 1.72
C ASP A 82 11.22 -11.70 0.20
N CYS A 83 11.95 -10.83 -0.48
CA CYS A 83 12.08 -10.75 -1.93
C CYS A 83 13.51 -10.99 -2.44
N THR A 84 14.48 -11.29 -1.56
CA THR A 84 15.93 -11.45 -1.85
C THR A 84 16.65 -10.16 -2.26
N HIS A 85 15.95 -9.23 -2.91
CA HIS A 85 16.39 -7.85 -3.15
C HIS A 85 15.18 -6.91 -3.05
N PRO A 86 15.38 -5.60 -2.82
CA PRO A 86 14.29 -4.62 -2.92
C PRO A 86 13.83 -4.47 -4.38
N PRO A 87 12.58 -4.79 -4.74
CA PRO A 87 12.06 -4.54 -6.08
C PRO A 87 11.42 -3.13 -6.17
N GLU A 88 11.36 -2.57 -7.36
CA GLU A 88 10.46 -1.44 -7.67
C GLU A 88 9.03 -1.97 -7.91
N ALA A 89 8.02 -1.11 -7.76
CA ALA A 89 6.62 -1.44 -8.02
C ALA A 89 6.42 -1.97 -9.45
N THR A 90 7.05 -1.31 -10.43
CA THR A 90 7.02 -1.68 -11.86
C THR A 90 7.33 -3.15 -12.11
N VAL A 91 8.29 -3.71 -11.36
CA VAL A 91 8.80 -5.08 -11.58
C VAL A 91 7.71 -6.12 -11.30
N TRP A 92 6.75 -5.83 -10.42
CA TRP A 92 5.59 -6.69 -10.16
C TRP A 92 4.62 -6.77 -11.35
N LEU A 93 4.67 -5.81 -12.27
CA LEU A 93 3.74 -5.68 -13.38
C LEU A 93 4.35 -6.13 -14.72
N ILE A 94 5.59 -6.64 -14.73
CA ILE A 94 6.18 -7.28 -15.91
C ILE A 94 5.32 -8.48 -16.31
N ASP A 95 4.90 -8.50 -17.59
CA ASP A 95 3.99 -9.49 -18.15
C ASP A 95 2.66 -9.65 -17.36
N PHE A 96 2.19 -8.59 -16.70
CA PHE A 96 0.88 -8.57 -16.06
C PHE A 96 -0.23 -8.86 -17.09
N ASP A 97 -1.09 -9.84 -16.80
CA ASP A 97 -2.26 -10.18 -17.63
C ASP A 97 -3.34 -9.09 -17.48
N MET A 98 -3.12 -7.99 -18.19
CA MET A 98 -3.89 -6.77 -18.11
C MET A 98 -5.36 -7.00 -18.49
N PRO A 99 -6.32 -6.69 -17.60
CA PRO A 99 -7.73 -6.76 -17.95
C PRO A 99 -8.08 -5.77 -19.07
N ASP A 100 -8.89 -6.24 -20.03
CA ASP A 100 -9.39 -5.45 -21.17
C ASP A 100 -10.31 -4.28 -20.79
N TRP A 101 -10.85 -4.30 -19.57
CA TRP A 101 -11.71 -3.27 -19.02
C TRP A 101 -10.98 -2.17 -18.24
N LEU A 102 -9.65 -2.22 -18.10
CA LEU A 102 -8.91 -1.08 -17.51
C LEU A 102 -9.05 0.16 -18.41
N PRO A 103 -9.22 1.36 -17.83
CA PRO A 103 -9.40 2.56 -18.61
C PRO A 103 -8.15 2.89 -19.42
N THR A 104 -8.34 3.34 -20.67
CA THR A 104 -7.25 3.83 -21.52
C THR A 104 -6.93 5.30 -21.26
N ALA A 105 -7.93 6.08 -20.86
CA ALA A 105 -7.75 7.48 -20.50
C ALA A 105 -7.35 7.60 -19.03
N GLU A 106 -6.36 8.46 -18.75
CA GLU A 106 -5.95 8.73 -17.38
C GLU A 106 -7.02 9.59 -16.70
N PRO A 107 -7.53 9.19 -15.53
CA PRO A 107 -8.46 10.01 -14.77
C PRO A 107 -7.76 11.26 -14.22
N ASP A 108 -8.51 12.36 -14.10
CA ASP A 108 -8.01 13.59 -13.49
C ASP A 108 -8.54 13.78 -12.07
N SER A 109 -7.64 14.09 -11.13
CA SER A 109 -8.02 14.23 -9.71
C SER A 109 -8.89 15.46 -9.43
N ALA A 110 -8.76 16.54 -10.20
CA ALA A 110 -9.58 17.74 -10.01
C ALA A 110 -10.99 17.50 -10.55
N GLU A 111 -11.15 16.89 -11.73
CA GLU A 111 -12.45 16.50 -12.27
C GLU A 111 -13.19 15.53 -11.32
N LEU A 112 -12.49 14.55 -10.75
CA LEU A 112 -13.08 13.64 -9.77
C LEU A 112 -13.47 14.36 -8.47
N ALA A 113 -12.68 15.32 -8.00
CA ALA A 113 -12.98 16.12 -6.82
C ALA A 113 -14.17 17.06 -7.04
N GLU A 114 -14.31 17.66 -8.23
CA GLU A 114 -15.49 18.42 -8.65
C GLU A 114 -16.74 17.53 -8.65
N ALA A 115 -16.65 16.33 -9.22
CA ALA A 115 -17.75 15.38 -9.21
C ALA A 115 -18.16 14.96 -7.78
N SER A 116 -17.19 14.77 -6.88
CA SER A 116 -17.44 14.50 -5.46
C SER A 116 -18.09 15.69 -4.75
N SER A 117 -17.60 16.91 -4.99
CA SER A 117 -18.19 18.15 -4.44
C SER A 117 -19.63 18.34 -4.90
N ALA A 118 -19.91 18.13 -6.20
CA ALA A 118 -21.27 18.22 -6.74
C ALA A 118 -22.22 17.17 -6.15
N ARG A 119 -21.71 15.98 -5.83
CA ARG A 119 -22.51 14.86 -5.31
C ARG A 119 -22.73 14.93 -3.80
N PHE A 120 -21.70 15.25 -3.04
CA PHE A 120 -21.67 15.14 -1.57
C PHE A 120 -21.70 16.50 -0.86
N GLY A 121 -21.58 17.61 -1.62
CA GLY A 121 -21.46 18.97 -1.08
C GLY A 121 -20.03 19.28 -0.62
N GLY A 122 -19.82 20.43 0.03
CA GLY A 122 -18.48 20.89 0.43
C GLY A 122 -17.66 21.46 -0.74
N THR A 123 -16.43 21.86 -0.48
CA THR A 123 -15.52 22.42 -1.49
C THR A 123 -14.78 21.32 -2.25
N VAL A 124 -14.31 21.61 -3.47
CA VAL A 124 -13.45 20.70 -4.25
C VAL A 124 -12.19 20.31 -3.46
N ASP A 125 -11.57 21.28 -2.77
CA ASP A 125 -10.37 21.06 -1.97
C ASP A 125 -10.54 20.01 -0.86
N ALA A 126 -11.76 19.84 -0.33
CA ALA A 126 -12.03 18.81 0.69
C ALA A 126 -11.82 17.38 0.16
N TYR A 127 -11.89 17.18 -1.17
CA TYR A 127 -11.78 15.87 -1.81
C TYR A 127 -10.48 15.67 -2.58
N LEU A 128 -9.82 16.75 -3.00
CA LEU A 128 -8.68 16.70 -3.92
C LEU A 128 -7.57 15.78 -3.40
N GLY A 129 -7.22 15.86 -2.11
CA GLY A 129 -6.18 15.03 -1.51
C GLY A 129 -6.46 13.53 -1.62
N LEU A 130 -7.71 13.11 -1.44
CA LEU A 130 -8.12 11.71 -1.58
C LEU A 130 -7.97 11.23 -3.03
N HIS A 131 -8.50 12.00 -3.99
CA HIS A 131 -8.43 11.64 -5.41
C HIS A 131 -6.99 11.64 -5.93
N ALA A 132 -6.19 12.65 -5.56
CA ALA A 132 -4.78 12.72 -5.91
C ALA A 132 -4.00 11.51 -5.36
N TRP A 133 -4.25 11.10 -4.11
CA TRP A 133 -3.58 9.93 -3.53
C TRP A 133 -3.91 8.63 -4.28
N PHE A 134 -5.16 8.39 -4.68
CA PHE A 134 -5.46 7.19 -5.48
C PHE A 134 -4.65 7.14 -6.79
N LEU A 135 -4.48 8.29 -7.45
CA LEU A 135 -3.84 8.40 -8.77
C LEU A 135 -2.32 8.54 -8.71
N GLU A 136 -1.76 8.87 -7.55
CA GLU A 136 -0.32 9.07 -7.35
C GLU A 136 0.54 7.86 -7.76
N THR A 137 -0.03 6.64 -7.75
CA THR A 137 0.69 5.43 -8.19
C THR A 137 1.08 5.46 -9.67
N ARG A 138 0.57 6.41 -10.47
CA ARG A 138 1.07 6.68 -11.83
C ARG A 138 2.56 7.05 -11.86
N ASN A 139 3.08 7.54 -10.74
CA ASN A 139 4.51 7.80 -10.59
C ASN A 139 5.33 6.51 -10.44
N TRP A 140 4.65 5.37 -10.25
CA TRP A 140 5.26 4.05 -10.06
C TRP A 140 5.20 3.18 -11.31
N SER A 141 4.27 3.42 -12.24
CA SER A 141 4.21 2.72 -13.53
C SER A 141 3.60 3.65 -14.59
N ALA A 142 4.12 3.58 -15.82
CA ALA A 142 3.75 4.51 -16.89
C ALA A 142 2.39 4.23 -17.55
N GLY A 143 1.85 3.02 -17.41
CA GLY A 143 0.56 2.63 -18.00
C GLY A 143 -0.55 2.45 -16.97
N PRO A 144 -1.79 2.17 -17.44
CA PRO A 144 -2.97 2.06 -16.58
C PRO A 144 -2.90 0.93 -15.55
N GLU A 145 -1.95 0.00 -15.68
CA GLU A 145 -1.66 -1.03 -14.70
C GLU A 145 -1.28 -0.48 -13.32
N HIS A 146 -0.85 0.79 -13.20
CA HIS A 146 -0.61 1.44 -11.91
C HIS A 146 -1.85 1.45 -11.00
N LEU A 147 -3.06 1.39 -11.60
CA LEU A 147 -4.32 1.36 -10.88
C LEU A 147 -4.43 0.11 -9.98
N VAL A 148 -3.70 -0.98 -10.31
CA VAL A 148 -3.64 -2.22 -9.53
C VAL A 148 -3.27 -1.99 -8.07
N PHE A 149 -2.45 -0.98 -7.76
CA PHE A 149 -1.95 -0.74 -6.41
C PHE A 149 -2.98 -0.14 -5.44
N ARG A 150 -3.96 0.62 -5.94
CA ARG A 150 -4.94 1.32 -5.07
C ARG A 150 -6.40 1.15 -5.50
N HIS A 151 -6.70 0.87 -6.77
CA HIS A 151 -8.08 0.87 -7.30
C HIS A 151 -8.80 -0.46 -7.11
N HIS A 152 -8.89 -0.89 -5.87
CA HIS A 152 -9.57 -2.12 -5.47
C HIS A 152 -10.14 -1.97 -4.05
N ALA A 153 -10.98 -2.91 -3.63
CA ALA A 153 -11.63 -2.88 -2.33
C ALA A 153 -10.66 -2.63 -1.15
N PHE A 154 -9.47 -3.23 -1.13
CA PHE A 154 -8.50 -3.00 -0.05
C PHE A 154 -7.95 -1.56 0.00
N GLY A 155 -7.80 -0.91 -1.15
CA GLY A 155 -7.25 0.44 -1.26
C GLY A 155 -8.24 1.49 -0.76
N ILE A 156 -9.55 1.18 -0.78
CA ILE A 156 -10.59 1.97 -0.11
C ILE A 156 -10.40 1.96 1.42
N PHE A 157 -9.97 0.83 1.99
CA PHE A 157 -9.66 0.75 3.42
C PHE A 157 -8.35 1.47 3.75
N GLU A 158 -7.36 1.40 2.86
CA GLU A 158 -6.12 2.18 2.98
C GLU A 158 -6.38 3.68 2.91
N ALA A 159 -7.28 4.12 2.02
CA ALA A 159 -7.74 5.50 1.97
C ALA A 159 -8.34 5.96 3.30
N GLU A 160 -9.23 5.17 3.90
CA GLU A 160 -9.81 5.52 5.20
C GLU A 160 -8.76 5.54 6.32
N ALA A 161 -7.83 4.58 6.32
CA ALA A 161 -6.75 4.57 7.30
C ALA A 161 -5.87 5.84 7.20
N ARG A 162 -5.69 6.37 5.98
CA ARG A 162 -4.89 7.57 5.72
C ARG A 162 -5.64 8.88 6.00
N PHE A 163 -6.86 9.02 5.47
CA PHE A 163 -7.63 10.27 5.51
C PHE A 163 -8.60 10.33 6.70
N GLY A 164 -8.67 9.27 7.51
CA GLY A 164 -9.62 9.13 8.59
C GLY A 164 -10.98 8.63 8.13
N PRO A 165 -11.90 8.34 9.06
CA PRO A 165 -13.21 7.75 8.76
C PRO A 165 -14.16 8.72 8.02
N MET A 166 -13.94 10.03 8.17
CA MET A 166 -14.84 11.06 7.65
C MET A 166 -14.04 12.22 7.04
N ILE A 167 -14.51 12.73 5.90
CA ILE A 167 -14.04 13.97 5.28
C ILE A 167 -14.94 15.11 5.79
N ALA A 168 -14.34 16.12 6.41
CA ALA A 168 -15.07 17.29 6.89
C ALA A 168 -15.43 18.23 5.73
N LEU A 169 -16.69 18.68 5.69
CA LEU A 169 -17.20 19.56 4.62
C LEU A 169 -17.45 21.00 5.10
N GLY A 170 -17.22 21.27 6.39
CA GLY A 170 -17.58 22.53 7.06
C GLY A 170 -18.92 22.47 7.79
N ASP A 171 -19.16 23.41 8.70
CA ASP A 171 -20.42 23.57 9.46
C ASP A 171 -20.95 22.30 10.14
N GLY A 172 -20.03 21.47 10.66
CA GLY A 172 -20.37 20.19 11.30
C GLY A 172 -20.85 19.09 10.34
N LYS A 173 -20.82 19.32 9.03
CA LYS A 173 -21.13 18.32 8.01
C LYS A 173 -19.89 17.51 7.66
N ALA A 174 -20.09 16.23 7.39
CA ALA A 174 -19.05 15.31 6.96
C ALA A 174 -19.61 14.20 6.08
N VAL A 175 -18.75 13.57 5.28
CA VAL A 175 -19.06 12.39 4.47
C VAL A 175 -18.08 11.27 4.79
N PRO A 176 -18.51 10.00 4.85
CA PRO A 176 -17.59 8.89 5.11
C PRO A 176 -16.53 8.76 4.00
N THR A 177 -15.26 8.66 4.39
CA THR A 177 -14.13 8.56 3.44
C THR A 177 -14.29 7.36 2.51
N ARG A 178 -14.71 6.20 3.04
CA ARG A 178 -14.95 4.99 2.23
C ARG A 178 -16.01 5.17 1.16
N VAL A 179 -17.05 5.98 1.40
CA VAL A 179 -18.11 6.23 0.41
C VAL A 179 -17.56 7.04 -0.76
N VAL A 180 -16.73 8.05 -0.47
CA VAL A 180 -16.07 8.85 -1.52
C VAL A 180 -15.03 8.00 -2.26
N ALA A 181 -14.23 7.21 -1.54
CA ALA A 181 -13.24 6.30 -2.12
C ALA A 181 -13.88 5.19 -2.97
N GLU A 182 -15.00 4.61 -2.54
CA GLU A 182 -15.77 3.66 -3.35
C GLU A 182 -16.26 4.33 -4.63
N ARG A 183 -16.79 5.56 -4.52
CA ARG A 183 -17.22 6.32 -5.68
C ARG A 183 -16.07 6.68 -6.62
N HIS A 184 -14.89 6.99 -6.09
CA HIS A 184 -13.66 7.17 -6.86
C HIS A 184 -13.39 5.92 -7.70
N VAL A 185 -13.25 4.76 -7.06
CA VAL A 185 -12.88 3.52 -7.75
C VAL A 185 -13.96 3.13 -8.78
N GLN A 186 -15.24 3.29 -8.45
CA GLN A 186 -16.34 3.08 -9.41
C GLN A 186 -16.32 4.07 -10.58
N GLY A 187 -15.94 5.33 -10.34
CA GLY A 187 -15.82 6.34 -11.40
C GLY A 187 -14.70 6.02 -12.37
N VAL A 188 -13.57 5.53 -11.87
CA VAL A 188 -12.38 5.19 -12.68
C VAL A 188 -12.51 3.84 -13.38
N LEU A 189 -12.99 2.81 -12.68
CA LEU A 189 -13.03 1.43 -13.19
C LEU A 189 -14.43 0.93 -13.61
N GLY A 190 -15.48 1.73 -13.40
CA GLY A 190 -16.87 1.31 -13.60
C GLY A 190 -17.42 0.35 -12.53
N ARG A 191 -16.56 -0.18 -11.64
CA ARG A 191 -16.92 -1.06 -10.51
C ARG A 191 -15.83 -1.07 -9.45
N VAL A 192 -16.06 -1.74 -8.32
CA VAL A 192 -15.03 -2.01 -7.31
C VAL A 192 -14.59 -3.48 -7.37
N PRO A 193 -13.42 -3.80 -7.97
CA PRO A 193 -12.89 -5.15 -7.93
C PRO A 193 -12.28 -5.47 -6.55
N PRO A 194 -12.29 -6.74 -6.11
CA PRO A 194 -11.44 -7.17 -5.02
C PRO A 194 -9.96 -7.16 -5.45
N ALA A 195 -9.03 -6.83 -4.55
CA ALA A 195 -7.60 -6.78 -4.88
C ALA A 195 -7.09 -8.12 -5.46
N SER A 196 -7.61 -9.24 -4.94
CA SER A 196 -7.24 -10.58 -5.40
C SER A 196 -7.55 -10.83 -6.89
N GLU A 197 -8.41 -10.04 -7.52
CA GLU A 197 -8.66 -10.12 -8.96
C GLU A 197 -7.42 -9.67 -9.77
N PHE A 198 -6.79 -8.56 -9.37
CA PHE A 198 -5.54 -8.12 -9.98
C PHE A 198 -4.36 -9.02 -9.56
N LEU A 199 -4.25 -9.36 -8.27
CA LEU A 199 -3.10 -10.14 -7.77
C LEU A 199 -2.98 -11.55 -8.38
N ARG A 200 -4.06 -12.10 -8.95
CA ARG A 200 -4.02 -13.39 -9.66
C ARG A 200 -3.47 -13.30 -11.08
N ARG A 201 -3.42 -12.09 -11.65
CA ARG A 201 -2.96 -11.79 -13.01
C ARG A 201 -1.48 -11.43 -13.07
N ILE A 202 -0.82 -11.28 -11.91
CA ILE A 202 0.63 -11.10 -11.81
C ILE A 202 1.32 -12.41 -12.19
N LYS A 203 2.25 -12.33 -13.15
CA LYS A 203 3.08 -13.46 -13.56
C LYS A 203 4.07 -13.81 -12.45
N ALA A 204 4.17 -15.10 -12.16
CA ALA A 204 5.08 -15.60 -11.13
C ALA A 204 6.54 -15.54 -11.60
N GLU A 205 7.40 -14.94 -10.79
CA GLU A 205 8.86 -14.93 -11.01
C GLU A 205 9.59 -15.54 -9.82
N ARG A 206 10.81 -16.05 -10.04
CA ARG A 206 11.54 -16.85 -9.03
C ARG A 206 11.79 -16.09 -7.73
N TRP A 207 12.14 -14.81 -7.81
CA TRP A 207 12.49 -13.97 -6.66
C TRP A 207 11.30 -13.77 -5.69
N MET A 208 10.06 -13.81 -6.20
CA MET A 208 8.85 -13.62 -5.39
C MET A 208 8.62 -14.74 -4.36
N LEU A 209 9.23 -15.91 -4.58
CA LEU A 209 9.06 -17.13 -3.80
C LEU A 209 10.21 -17.39 -2.80
N GLN A 210 11.24 -16.55 -2.79
CA GLN A 210 12.50 -16.81 -2.09
C GLN A 210 12.60 -16.10 -0.74
N ALA A 211 11.53 -16.17 0.06
CA ALA A 211 11.55 -15.63 1.41
C ALA A 211 12.60 -16.35 2.28
N THR A 212 13.38 -15.57 3.01
CA THR A 212 14.33 -16.06 4.01
C THR A 212 13.59 -16.80 5.12
N SER A 213 14.21 -17.82 5.69
CA SER A 213 13.65 -18.53 6.85
C SER A 213 14.22 -17.97 8.15
N PRO A 214 13.46 -17.99 9.27
CA PRO A 214 13.97 -17.52 10.56
C PRO A 214 15.28 -18.21 10.98
N ARG A 215 15.42 -19.50 10.64
CA ARG A 215 16.66 -20.27 10.86
C ARG A 215 17.88 -19.68 10.13
N LYS A 216 17.73 -19.19 8.89
CA LYS A 216 18.83 -18.56 8.15
C LYS A 216 19.28 -17.24 8.81
N LEU A 217 18.39 -16.59 9.53
CA LEU A 217 18.68 -15.39 10.32
C LEU A 217 19.23 -15.70 11.73
N GLY A 218 19.35 -16.99 12.09
CA GLY A 218 19.73 -17.43 13.44
C GLY A 218 18.75 -16.94 14.50
N LEU A 219 17.45 -17.15 14.23
CA LEU A 219 16.32 -16.87 15.11
C LEU A 219 15.68 -18.16 15.66
N ASP A 220 16.35 -19.29 15.53
CA ASP A 220 15.99 -20.56 16.17
C ASP A 220 16.13 -20.52 17.71
#